data_AF-A0A7X7KAZ2-F1
#
_entry.id   AF-A0A7X7KAZ2-F1
#
_cell.length_a   1.000
_cell.length_b   1.000
_cell.length_c   1.000
_cell.angle_alpha   90.00
_cell.angle_beta   90.00
_cell.angle_gamma   90.00
#
_symmetry.space_group_name_H-M   'P 1'
#
loop_
_entity.id
_entity.type
_entity.pdbx_description
1 polymer ?
#
loop_
_entity_poly.entity_id
_entity_poly.type
_entity_poly.pdbx_seq_one_letter_code
_entity_poly.pdbx_strand_id
1 'polypeptide(L)' 'MGTKQDSPPWLEWPLGSRVVVRRRLPEGGYSDVLGELVYRSAEAVEVLGHTGTERIEAAEIAVGKVVPPPPERRAYRERG' A
#
# COMPACT_ATOMS: atom_id res chain seq x y z
N MET A 1 28.65 14.75 -5.73
CA MET A 1 27.32 14.85 -6.36
C MET A 1 26.57 13.57 -6.04
N GLY A 2 25.88 13.50 -4.91
CA GLY A 2 25.19 12.27 -4.48
C GLY A 2 23.90 12.12 -5.25
N THR A 3 23.89 11.29 -6.29
CA THR A 3 22.63 10.80 -6.86
C THR A 3 22.01 9.93 -5.78
N LYS A 4 21.08 10.48 -5.00
CA LYS A 4 20.12 9.65 -4.27
C LYS A 4 19.42 8.86 -5.38
N GLN A 5 19.78 7.59 -5.55
CA GLN A 5 18.85 6.68 -6.16
C GLN A 5 17.66 6.69 -5.20
N ASP A 6 16.63 7.45 -5.55
CA ASP A 6 15.36 7.43 -4.83
C ASP A 6 14.77 6.05 -5.08
N SER A 7 15.23 5.10 -4.27
CA SER A 7 14.64 3.78 -4.19
C SER A 7 13.16 3.98 -3.94
N PRO A 8 12.30 3.31 -4.71
CA PRO A 8 10.87 3.50 -4.54
C PRO A 8 10.43 3.28 -3.09
N PRO A 9 9.56 4.13 -2.54
CA PRO A 9 9.23 4.10 -1.11
C PRO A 9 8.54 2.81 -0.67
N TRP A 10 7.95 2.07 -1.61
CA TRP A 10 7.30 0.78 -1.35
C TRP A 10 8.28 -0.35 -1.06
N LEU A 11 9.55 -0.21 -1.42
CA LEU A 11 10.61 -1.16 -1.07
C LEU A 11 10.92 -1.18 0.43
N GLU A 12 10.40 -0.22 1.19
CA GLU A 12 10.57 -0.13 2.65
C GLU A 12 9.32 -0.60 3.42
N TRP A 13 8.18 -0.82 2.76
CA TRP A 13 6.94 -1.28 3.41
C TRP A 13 6.98 -2.74 3.88
N PRO A 14 6.67 -3.06 5.14
CA PRO A 14 6.74 -4.45 5.62
C PRO A 14 5.72 -5.35 4.90
N LEU A 15 6.16 -6.55 4.52
CA LEU A 15 5.25 -7.60 4.05
C LEU A 15 4.27 -7.98 5.17
N GLY A 16 3.04 -8.34 4.81
CA GLY A 16 1.95 -8.59 5.75
C GLY A 16 1.33 -7.32 6.34
N SER A 17 1.82 -6.12 5.97
CA SER A 17 1.20 -4.86 6.42
C SER A 17 0.04 -4.45 5.53
N ARG A 18 -0.95 -3.80 6.13
CA ARG A 18 -2.01 -3.14 5.38
C ARG A 18 -1.44 -1.93 4.65
N VAL A 19 -1.54 -1.90 3.33
CA VAL A 19 -1.07 -0.81 2.48
C VAL A 19 -2.22 -0.29 1.62
N VAL A 20 -2.07 0.95 1.18
CA VAL A 20 -2.87 1.50 0.08
C VAL A 20 -1.93 1.96 -1.03
N VAL A 21 -2.21 1.49 -2.23
CA VAL A 21 -1.44 1.80 -3.44
C VAL A 21 -2.39 2.44 -4.44
N ARG A 22 -2.13 3.70 -4.76
CA ARG A 22 -2.82 4.41 -5.82
C ARG A 22 -2.11 4.13 -7.13
N ARG A 23 -2.78 3.41 -8.03
CA ARG A 23 -2.33 3.20 -9.41
C ARG A 23 -3.01 4.16 -10.37
N ARG A 24 -2.31 4.51 -11.45
CA ARG A 24 -2.85 5.19 -12.63
C ARG A 24 -3.56 4.18 -13.51
N LEU A 25 -4.72 4.55 -14.02
CA LEU A 25 -5.44 3.77 -15.01
C LEU A 25 -5.08 4.27 -16.41
N PRO A 26 -5.00 3.39 -17.41
CA PRO A 26 -4.68 3.77 -18.80
C PRO A 26 -5.71 4.75 -19.39
N GLU A 27 -6.95 4.72 -18.90
CA GLU A 27 -8.06 5.59 -19.35
C GLU A 27 -8.02 7.00 -18.72
N GLY A 28 -6.98 7.35 -17.96
CA GLY A 28 -6.78 8.70 -17.41
C GLY A 28 -7.31 8.92 -16.00
N GLY A 29 -7.49 7.85 -15.21
CA GLY A 29 -7.97 7.89 -13.83
C GLY A 29 -6.94 7.40 -12.80
N TYR A 30 -7.35 7.38 -11.53
CA TYR A 30 -6.61 6.75 -10.44
C TYR A 30 -7.49 5.74 -9.74
N SER A 31 -6.91 4.60 -9.38
CA SER A 31 -7.57 3.56 -8.60
C SER A 31 -6.75 3.26 -7.36
N ASP A 32 -7.42 3.25 -6.20
CA ASP A 32 -6.79 2.96 -4.91
C ASP A 32 -6.98 1.48 -4.57
N VAL A 33 -5.89 0.72 -4.54
CA VAL A 33 -5.86 -0.68 -4.13
C VAL A 33 -5.47 -0.74 -2.68
N LEU A 34 -6.37 -1.27 -1.84
CA LEU A 34 -6.15 -1.47 -0.42
C LEU A 34 -6.13 -2.95 -0.10
N GLY A 35 -5.12 -3.39 0.66
CA GLY A 35 -5.01 -4.77 1.10
C GLY A 35 -3.72 -5.02 1.86
N GLU A 36 -3.36 -6.29 1.98
CA GLU A 36 -2.13 -6.73 2.62
C GLU A 36 -1.00 -6.81 1.60
N LEU A 37 0.16 -6.21 1.89
CA LEU A 37 1.32 -6.30 1.01
C LEU A 37 1.94 -7.70 1.09
N VAL A 38 1.79 -8.50 0.03
CA VAL A 38 2.35 -9.88 -0.02
C VAL A 38 3.65 -9.95 -0.81
N TYR A 39 3.87 -9.01 -1.73
CA TYR A 39 5.12 -8.91 -2.49
C TYR A 39 5.44 -7.45 -2.82
N ARG A 40 6.74 -7.14 -2.87
CA ARG A 40 7.27 -5.83 -3.27
C ARG A 40 8.60 -6.01 -4.00
N SER A 41 8.77 -5.29 -5.11
CA SER A 41 10.03 -5.17 -5.84
C SER A 41 10.17 -3.76 -6.42
N ALA A 42 11.30 -3.49 -7.06
CA ALA A 42 11.51 -2.21 -7.74
C ALA A 42 10.62 -2.06 -8.99
N GLU A 43 10.09 -3.18 -9.49
CA GLU A 43 9.33 -3.26 -10.74
C GLU A 43 7.82 -3.37 -10.50
N ALA A 44 7.39 -3.94 -9.37
CA ALA A 44 5.97 -4.12 -9.06
C ALA A 44 5.72 -4.33 -7.56
N VAL A 45 4.47 -4.20 -7.15
CA VAL A 45 3.98 -4.61 -5.83
C VAL A 45 2.75 -5.51 -5.99
N GLU A 46 2.58 -6.48 -5.11
CA GLU A 46 1.39 -7.32 -5.07
C GLU A 46 0.68 -7.14 -3.72
N VAL A 47 -0.61 -6.82 -3.80
CA VAL A 47 -1.46 -6.53 -2.67
C VAL A 47 -2.59 -7.56 -2.64
N LEU A 48 -2.66 -8.34 -1.57
CA LEU A 48 -3.76 -9.26 -1.31
C LEU A 48 -4.97 -8.46 -0.82
N GLY A 49 -5.92 -8.23 -1.73
CA GLY A 49 -7.22 -7.67 -1.45
C GLY A 49 -8.23 -8.73 -1.04
N HIS A 50 -9.48 -8.32 -0.81
CA HIS A 50 -10.56 -9.23 -0.43
C HIS A 50 -10.91 -10.25 -1.53
N THR A 51 -10.88 -9.81 -2.79
CA THR A 51 -11.28 -10.61 -3.96
C THR A 51 -10.13 -11.40 -4.58
N GLY A 52 -8.89 -11.20 -4.11
CA GLY A 52 -7.68 -11.83 -4.64
C GLY A 52 -6.46 -10.92 -4.57
N THR A 53 -5.34 -11.41 -5.10
CA THR A 53 -4.08 -10.67 -5.20
C THR A 53 -4.11 -9.75 -6.42
N GLU A 54 -3.92 -8.46 -6.21
CA GLU A 54 -3.72 -7.47 -7.25
C GLU A 54 -2.24 -7.11 -7.40
N ARG A 55 -1.71 -7.33 -8.59
CA ARG A 55 -0.37 -6.89 -8.98
C ARG A 55 -0.45 -5.50 -9.63
N ILE A 56 0.45 -4.62 -9.22
CA ILE A 56 0.51 -3.23 -9.67
C ILE A 56 1.96 -2.96 -10.10
N GLU A 57 2.15 -2.59 -11.37
CA GLU A 57 3.47 -2.30 -11.90
C GLU A 57 3.97 -0.94 -11.39
N ALA A 58 5.26 -0.83 -11.09
CA ALA A 58 5.91 0.37 -10.57
C ALA A 58 5.66 1.61 -11.45
N ALA A 59 5.56 1.42 -12.77
CA ALA A 59 5.25 2.48 -13.72
C ALA A 59 3.85 3.06 -13.54
N GLU A 60 2.91 2.25 -13.04
CA GLU A 60 1.52 2.64 -12.80
C GLU A 60 1.33 3.22 -11.39
N ILE A 61 2.24 2.94 -10.44
CA ILE A 61 2.15 3.46 -9.08
C ILE A 61 2.29 4.98 -9.10
N ALA A 62 1.23 5.67 -8.69
CA ALA A 62 1.26 7.11 -8.48
C ALA A 62 1.78 7.45 -7.09
N VAL A 63 1.20 6.83 -6.07
CA VAL A 63 1.47 7.07 -4.64
C VAL A 63 1.15 5.78 -3.88
N GLY A 64 1.83 5.51 -2.79
CA GLY A 64 1.31 4.58 -1.79
C GLY A 64 1.82 4.87 -0.40
N LYS A 65 1.19 4.24 0.59
CA LYS A 65 1.56 4.36 2.00
C LYS A 65 1.15 3.12 2.78
N VAL A 66 1.90 2.85 3.84
CA VAL A 66 1.49 1.89 4.87
C VAL A 66 0.36 2.51 5.69
N VAL A 67 -0.71 1.75 5.88
CA VAL A 67 -1.86 2.14 6.70
C VAL A 67 -1.74 1.43 8.04
N PRO A 68 -1.61 2.14 9.18
CA PRO A 68 -1.60 1.48 10.47
C PRO A 68 -2.93 0.77 10.71
N PRO A 69 -2.94 -0.36 11.44
CA PRO A 69 -4.19 -1.01 11.83
C PRO A 69 -5.07 0.01 12.58
N PRO A 70 -6.41 -0.10 12.45
CA PRO A 70 -7.30 0.78 13.17
C PRO A 70 -6.99 0.69 14.67
N PRO A 71 -6.87 1.83 15.38
CA PRO A 71 -6.58 1.82 16.80
C PRO A 71 -7.66 1.03 17.55
N GLU A 72 -7.26 0.28 18.59
CA GLU A 72 -8.20 -0.49 19.41
C GLU A 72 -9.32 0.44 19.92
N ARG A 73 -10.57 0.04 19.67
CA ARG A 73 -11.73 0.82 20.13
C ARG A 73 -11.67 0.88 21.65
N ARG A 74 -11.50 2.09 22.18
CA ARG A 74 -11.54 2.36 23.62
C ARG A 74 -12.88 1.84 24.17
N ALA A 75 -12.83 0.77 24.96
CA ALA A 75 -13.99 0.26 25.67
C ALA A 75 -14.57 1.41 26.51
N TYR A 76 -15.85 1.70 26.28
CA TYR A 76 -16.61 2.64 27.09
C TYR A 76 -16.56 2.12 28.54
N ARG A 77 -15.89 2.86 29.44
CA ARG A 77 -15.94 2.54 30.87
C ARG A 77 -17.38 2.70 31.29
N GLU A 78 -18.02 1.59 31.59
CA GLU A 78 -19.33 1.57 32.25
C GLU A 78 -19.18 2.31 33.56
N ARG A 79 -19.72 3.53 33.61
CA ARG A 79 -19.81 4.30 34.84
C ARG A 79 -21.02 3.77 35.59
N GLY A 80 -20.76 3.00 36.63
CA GLY A 80 -21.69 2.84 37.75
C GLY A 80 -21.88 4.13 38.52
#